data_AF-A0A9W6PB83-F1
#
_entry.id   AF-A0A9W6PB83-F1
#
_cell.length_a   1.000
_cell.length_b   1.000
_cell.length_c   1.000
_cell.angle_alpha   90.00
_cell.angle_beta   90.00
_cell.angle_gamma   90.00
#
_symmetry.space_group_name_H-M   'P 1'
#
loop_
_entity.id
_entity.type
_entity.pdbx_description
1 polymer ?
#
loop_
_entity_poly.entity_id
_entity_poly.type
_entity_poly.pdbx_seq_one_letter_code
_entity_poly.pdbx_strand_id
1 'polypeptide(L)'
;MAAGGEEQAVFRALKNDAVESLPKIAEKHAAVVEEAAEKGARNLAAHAATEAKIAEDLKAVAPRDLKVAGPKGLEGAGPRLAGEESALAGEAGAVPGPRTGPAPGPPEAEQYGNGALRDGTGYQQQIDEELAPRGLDRAEHDRLRMSPTNTLTEEQARQVVQVRDAIKLDEGRMVTKIVKPDVAEAYLENSTTLGGRAFDPGEFRGSIARGSDTADLRSMDDLRNGLALDDGGAGWTPVPPGASEAYQLRFPAPHGMEADPTLGAVNDQALADRIAGMAGQNAGKNWDAPFLGTGYTGGGVPEWDARPTGFPHGAEIWRMNADGTEEAVGRFDKSDGLWKYYDN
;
A
#
# COMPACT_ATOMS: atom_id res chain seq x y z
N MET A 1 -11.97 62.46 24.04
CA MET A 1 -12.20 61.84 22.72
C MET A 1 -10.90 61.92 21.92
N ALA A 2 -9.98 60.97 22.11
CA ALA A 2 -8.78 60.78 21.29
C ALA A 2 -8.33 59.32 21.46
N ALA A 3 -9.07 58.39 20.84
CA ALA A 3 -8.85 56.95 20.97
C ALA A 3 -8.91 56.22 19.61
N GLY A 4 -8.45 56.87 18.54
CA GLY A 4 -8.48 56.29 17.17
C GLY A 4 -7.18 56.44 16.37
N GLY A 5 -6.13 57.03 16.95
CA GLY A 5 -4.87 57.28 16.24
C GLY A 5 -3.96 56.05 16.16
N GLU A 6 -3.89 55.27 17.24
CA GLU A 6 -3.03 54.09 17.32
C GLU A 6 -3.56 52.92 16.47
N GLU A 7 -4.87 52.66 16.49
CA GLU A 7 -5.48 51.64 15.64
C GLU A 7 -5.30 51.93 14.14
N GLN A 8 -5.40 53.21 13.73
CA GLN A 8 -5.13 53.59 12.34
C GLN A 8 -3.66 53.40 11.95
N ALA A 9 -2.72 53.60 12.87
CA ALA A 9 -1.30 53.39 12.63
C ALA A 9 -0.99 51.89 12.45
N VAL A 10 -1.56 51.03 13.29
CA VAL A 10 -1.41 49.57 13.19
C VAL A 10 -2.01 49.04 11.89
N PHE A 11 -3.21 49.50 11.52
CA PHE A 11 -3.86 49.05 10.28
C PHE A 11 -3.09 49.48 9.02
N ARG A 12 -2.47 50.68 9.04
CA ARG A 12 -1.59 51.13 7.96
C ARG A 12 -0.29 50.33 7.89
N ALA A 13 0.31 49.98 9.03
CA ALA A 13 1.51 49.16 9.08
C ALA A 13 1.25 47.75 8.50
N LEU A 14 0.16 47.10 8.92
CA LEU A 14 -0.25 45.80 8.39
C LEU A 14 -0.57 45.84 6.89
N LYS A 15 -1.23 46.90 6.43
CA LYS A 15 -1.50 47.06 4.99
C LYS A 15 -0.21 47.22 4.18
N ASN A 16 0.76 47.97 4.67
CA ASN A 16 2.04 48.16 3.99
C ASN A 16 2.85 46.85 3.98
N ASP A 17 2.87 46.12 5.09
CA ASP A 17 3.54 44.82 5.19
C ASP A 17 2.92 43.77 4.24
N ALA A 18 1.59 43.75 4.12
CA ALA A 18 0.88 42.92 3.15
C ALA A 18 1.23 43.30 1.69
N VAL A 19 1.30 44.59 1.37
CA VAL A 19 1.64 45.08 0.02
C VAL A 19 3.09 44.74 -0.35
N GLU A 20 4.02 44.73 0.61
CA GLU A 20 5.41 44.35 0.38
C GLU A 20 5.66 42.84 0.34
N SER A 21 4.86 42.05 1.06
CA SER A 21 5.03 40.60 1.16
C SER A 21 4.32 39.84 0.04
N LEU A 22 3.16 40.31 -0.44
CA LEU A 22 2.38 39.63 -1.47
C LEU A 22 3.14 39.39 -2.79
N PRO A 23 3.91 40.35 -3.33
CA PRO A 23 4.71 40.12 -4.54
C PRO A 23 5.80 39.08 -4.33
N LYS A 24 6.45 39.05 -3.16
CA LYS A 24 7.51 38.08 -2.81
C LYS A 24 6.95 36.67 -2.64
N ILE A 25 5.74 36.55 -2.11
CA ILE A 25 4.99 35.30 -2.02
C ILE A 25 4.63 34.83 -3.43
N ALA A 26 4.10 35.72 -4.28
CA ALA A 26 3.78 35.39 -5.66
C ALA A 26 5.00 34.94 -6.47
N GLU A 27 6.15 35.61 -6.33
CA GLU A 27 7.42 35.20 -6.96
C GLU A 27 7.93 33.85 -6.44
N LYS A 28 7.88 33.64 -5.11
CA LYS A 28 8.32 32.38 -4.49
C LYS A 28 7.46 31.19 -4.93
N HIS A 29 6.16 31.40 -5.15
CA HIS A 29 5.25 30.35 -5.59
C HIS A 29 5.11 30.23 -7.11
N ALA A 30 5.55 31.23 -7.89
CA ALA A 30 5.58 31.15 -9.34
C ALA A 30 6.48 29.99 -9.82
N ALA A 31 7.64 29.80 -9.20
CA ALA A 31 8.54 28.68 -9.50
C ALA A 31 7.90 27.32 -9.17
N VAL A 32 7.11 27.24 -8.10
CA VAL A 32 6.38 26.01 -7.71
C VAL A 32 5.28 25.67 -8.73
N VAL A 33 4.56 26.69 -9.23
CA VAL A 33 3.54 26.51 -10.27
C VAL A 33 4.17 26.13 -11.61
N GLU A 34 5.30 26.73 -11.96
CA GLU A 34 6.05 26.42 -13.19
C GLU A 34 6.63 25.00 -13.15
N GLU A 35 7.20 24.58 -12.02
CA GLU A 35 7.68 23.22 -11.80
C GLU A 35 6.54 22.18 -11.85
N ALA A 36 5.39 22.49 -11.24
CA ALA A 36 4.20 21.65 -11.30
C ALA A 36 3.67 21.52 -12.73
N ALA A 37 3.67 22.62 -13.51
CA ALA A 37 3.28 22.62 -14.91
C ALA A 37 4.25 21.80 -15.78
N GLU A 38 5.56 21.93 -15.55
CA GLU A 38 6.58 21.16 -16.27
C GLU A 38 6.52 19.66 -15.94
N LYS A 39 6.26 19.33 -14.66
CA LYS A 39 6.02 17.94 -14.24
C LYS A 39 4.75 17.38 -14.88
N GLY A 40 3.67 18.17 -14.93
CA GLY A 40 2.43 17.81 -15.62
C GLY A 40 2.65 17.56 -17.11
N ALA A 41 3.40 18.42 -17.79
CA ALA A 41 3.73 18.28 -19.21
C ALA A 41 4.58 17.03 -19.48
N ARG A 42 5.57 16.73 -18.63
CA ARG A 42 6.38 15.50 -18.71
C ARG A 42 5.53 14.24 -18.52
N ASN A 43 4.61 14.24 -17.57
CA ASN A 43 3.71 13.11 -17.33
C ASN A 43 2.77 12.87 -18.51
N LEU A 44 2.21 13.94 -19.10
CA LEU A 44 1.37 13.83 -20.30
C LEU A 44 2.15 13.30 -21.51
N ALA A 45 3.41 13.73 -21.68
CA ALA A 45 4.26 13.21 -22.76
C ALA A 45 4.60 11.72 -22.57
N ALA A 46 4.89 11.30 -21.34
CA ALA A 46 5.13 9.89 -21.01
C ALA A 46 3.88 9.02 -21.21
N HIS A 47 2.70 9.54 -20.86
CA HIS A 47 1.42 8.88 -21.12
C HIS A 47 1.17 8.70 -22.62
N ALA A 48 1.35 9.76 -23.42
CA ALA A 48 1.18 9.70 -24.87
C ALA A 48 2.16 8.72 -25.54
N ALA A 49 3.41 8.62 -25.05
CA ALA A 49 4.38 7.63 -25.54
C ALA A 49 3.96 6.19 -25.20
N THR A 50 3.35 6.00 -24.02
CA THR A 50 2.84 4.69 -23.58
C THR A 50 1.64 4.26 -24.41
N GLU A 51 0.69 5.16 -24.68
CA GLU A 51 -0.46 4.91 -25.56
C GLU A 51 -0.02 4.57 -26.99
N ALA A 52 0.99 5.27 -27.52
CA ALA A 52 1.54 4.98 -28.84
C ALA A 52 2.14 3.56 -28.92
N LYS A 53 2.84 3.13 -27.87
CA LYS A 53 3.40 1.77 -27.77
C LYS A 53 2.30 0.70 -27.69
N ILE A 54 1.28 0.92 -26.88
CA ILE A 54 0.12 0.02 -26.78
C ILE A 54 -0.60 -0.12 -28.13
N ALA A 55 -0.77 0.99 -28.86
CA ALA A 55 -1.38 0.98 -30.18
C ALA A 55 -0.52 0.25 -31.24
N GLU A 56 0.80 0.26 -31.09
CA GLU A 56 1.72 -0.50 -31.94
C GLU A 56 1.67 -2.00 -31.62
N ASP A 57 1.69 -2.36 -30.33
CA ASP A 57 1.58 -3.75 -29.87
C ASP A 57 0.24 -4.39 -30.28
N LEU A 58 -0.86 -3.63 -30.22
CA LEU A 58 -2.17 -4.09 -30.68
C LEU A 58 -2.24 -4.28 -32.20
N LYS A 59 -1.46 -3.54 -32.99
CA LYS A 59 -1.35 -3.76 -34.44
C LYS A 59 -0.50 -4.98 -34.78
N ALA A 60 0.44 -5.36 -33.92
CA ALA A 60 1.27 -6.56 -34.09
C ALA A 60 0.48 -7.86 -33.85
N VAL A 61 -0.62 -7.81 -33.12
CA VAL A 61 -1.53 -8.96 -32.89
C VAL A 61 -2.67 -8.95 -33.93
N ALA A 62 -2.34 -9.28 -35.18
CA ALA A 62 -3.37 -9.67 -36.15
C ALA A 62 -3.85 -11.11 -35.88
N PRO A 63 -5.14 -11.43 -36.05
CA PRO A 63 -5.70 -12.71 -35.63
C PRO A 63 -5.19 -13.84 -36.52
N ARG A 64 -4.45 -14.79 -35.94
CA ARG A 64 -4.15 -16.08 -36.57
C ARG A 64 -5.11 -17.15 -36.07
N ASP A 65 -6.02 -17.54 -36.96
CA ASP A 65 -6.65 -18.86 -37.12
C ASP A 65 -6.90 -19.71 -35.86
N LEU A 66 -8.00 -19.43 -35.16
CA LEU A 66 -8.64 -20.42 -34.28
C LEU A 66 -9.45 -21.42 -35.13
N LYS A 67 -8.85 -22.58 -35.41
CA LYS A 67 -9.57 -23.75 -35.95
C LYS A 67 -10.38 -24.40 -34.83
N VAL A 68 -11.68 -24.18 -34.82
CA VAL A 68 -12.65 -24.90 -33.98
C VAL A 68 -12.88 -26.30 -34.57
N ALA A 69 -12.61 -27.35 -33.79
CA ALA A 69 -12.95 -28.72 -34.15
C ALA A 69 -14.38 -29.06 -33.69
N GLY A 70 -15.25 -29.40 -34.65
CA GLY A 70 -16.61 -29.86 -34.40
C GLY A 70 -16.71 -31.37 -34.12
N PRO A 71 -17.87 -31.85 -33.64
CA PRO A 71 -18.04 -33.22 -33.15
C PRO A 71 -18.41 -34.19 -34.29
N LYS A 72 -17.92 -35.44 -34.21
CA LYS A 72 -18.46 -36.57 -34.97
C LYS A 72 -18.79 -37.71 -34.02
N GLY A 73 -20.07 -38.06 -33.98
CA GLY A 73 -20.58 -39.24 -33.31
C GLY A 73 -20.29 -40.53 -34.08
N LEU A 74 -20.53 -41.65 -33.39
CA LEU A 74 -20.84 -42.95 -33.97
C LEU A 74 -21.81 -43.67 -33.02
N GLU A 75 -23.05 -43.78 -33.46
CA GLU A 75 -23.96 -44.89 -33.20
C GLU A 75 -23.27 -46.21 -33.62
N GLY A 76 -23.51 -47.40 -33.08
CA GLY A 76 -24.43 -47.88 -32.06
C GLY A 76 -24.27 -49.42 -31.97
N ALA A 77 -24.75 -50.02 -30.88
CA ALA A 77 -25.19 -51.41 -30.80
C ALA A 77 -25.96 -51.60 -29.48
N GLY A 78 -27.27 -51.80 -29.55
CA GLY A 78 -28.13 -52.09 -28.40
C GLY A 78 -28.09 -53.56 -27.96
N PRO A 79 -29.19 -54.09 -27.42
CA PRO A 79 -29.71 -53.81 -26.07
C PRO A 79 -29.84 -55.11 -25.24
N ARG A 80 -29.82 -55.05 -23.91
CA ARG A 80 -30.37 -56.12 -23.05
C ARG A 80 -30.91 -55.59 -21.72
N LEU A 81 -32.11 -56.05 -21.43
CA LEU A 81 -32.96 -55.81 -20.25
C LEU A 81 -32.55 -56.68 -19.06
N ALA A 82 -32.76 -56.15 -17.85
CA ALA A 82 -32.98 -56.77 -16.53
C ALA A 82 -32.35 -55.80 -15.50
N GLY A 83 -33.04 -55.16 -14.55
CA GLY A 83 -34.12 -55.65 -13.72
C GLY A 83 -33.52 -56.38 -12.53
N GLU A 84 -33.32 -55.68 -11.40
CA GLU A 84 -33.46 -56.23 -10.04
C GLU A 84 -33.30 -55.15 -8.96
N GLU A 85 -34.30 -55.12 -8.08
CA GLU A 85 -34.36 -54.43 -6.79
C GLU A 85 -33.36 -55.06 -5.80
N SER A 86 -32.91 -54.29 -4.79
CA SER A 86 -33.25 -54.57 -3.38
C SER A 86 -32.31 -53.84 -2.41
N ALA A 87 -32.96 -53.35 -1.36
CA ALA A 87 -32.48 -52.66 -0.17
C ALA A 87 -31.47 -53.44 0.69
N LEU A 88 -30.78 -52.70 1.57
CA LEU A 88 -30.60 -52.88 3.03
C LEU A 88 -29.63 -51.76 3.50
N ALA A 89 -30.04 -50.69 4.20
CA ALA A 89 -30.53 -50.55 5.58
C ALA A 89 -29.44 -50.67 6.68
N GLY A 90 -29.19 -49.54 7.38
CA GLY A 90 -28.65 -49.43 8.76
C GLY A 90 -27.20 -48.93 8.87
N GLU A 91 -26.82 -47.97 9.71
CA GLU A 91 -27.39 -47.52 10.99
C GLU A 91 -27.24 -45.99 11.21
N ALA A 92 -28.13 -45.49 12.07
CA ALA A 92 -28.27 -44.12 12.50
C ALA A 92 -27.15 -43.67 13.47
N GLY A 93 -26.58 -42.49 13.21
CA GLY A 93 -25.78 -41.71 14.14
C GLY A 93 -26.38 -40.31 14.27
N ALA A 94 -26.62 -39.88 15.52
CA ALA A 94 -27.45 -38.75 15.92
C ALA A 94 -27.14 -37.41 15.22
N VAL A 95 -28.20 -36.75 14.74
CA VAL A 95 -28.20 -35.34 14.34
C VAL A 95 -28.10 -34.48 15.61
N PRO A 96 -27.08 -33.63 15.79
CA PRO A 96 -27.08 -32.65 16.86
C PRO A 96 -28.13 -31.57 16.55
N GLY A 97 -29.04 -31.33 17.49
CA GLY A 97 -30.01 -30.24 17.40
C GLY A 97 -29.34 -28.87 17.28
N PRO A 98 -30.08 -27.84 16.81
CA PRO A 98 -29.54 -26.51 16.63
C PRO A 98 -29.06 -25.96 17.98
N ARG A 99 -27.75 -25.66 18.06
CA ARG A 99 -27.17 -24.92 19.19
C ARG A 99 -27.79 -23.52 19.18
N THR A 100 -28.62 -23.23 20.17
CA THR A 100 -28.98 -21.86 20.54
C THR A 100 -27.75 -21.22 21.16
N GLY A 101 -26.83 -20.75 20.32
CA GLY A 101 -25.81 -19.81 20.73
C GLY A 101 -26.45 -18.49 21.16
N PRO A 102 -25.80 -17.69 22.03
CA PRO A 102 -26.24 -16.34 22.29
C PRO A 102 -26.39 -15.59 20.97
N ALA A 103 -27.45 -14.80 20.85
CA ALA A 103 -27.71 -14.00 19.67
C ALA A 103 -26.44 -13.19 19.29
N PRO A 104 -26.11 -13.08 18.00
CA PRO A 104 -25.02 -12.21 17.58
C PRO A 104 -25.29 -10.82 18.16
N GLY A 105 -24.27 -10.25 18.82
CA GLY A 105 -24.31 -8.86 19.26
C GLY A 105 -24.55 -7.95 18.05
N PRO A 106 -24.88 -6.67 18.28
CA PRO A 106 -24.96 -5.71 17.19
C PRO A 106 -23.66 -5.76 16.37
N PRO A 107 -23.73 -5.68 15.03
CA PRO A 107 -22.54 -5.65 14.19
C PRO A 107 -21.63 -4.53 14.69
N GLU A 108 -20.39 -4.88 15.01
CA GLU A 108 -19.40 -3.87 15.40
C GLU A 108 -19.11 -2.99 14.19
N ALA A 109 -19.09 -1.66 14.41
CA ALA A 109 -18.86 -0.71 13.34
C ALA A 109 -17.40 -0.74 12.87
N GLU A 110 -17.19 -0.40 11.59
CA GLU A 110 -15.87 -0.17 11.01
C GLU A 110 -15.10 0.87 11.83
N GLN A 111 -13.82 0.61 12.10
CA GLN A 111 -13.00 1.43 13.02
C GLN A 111 -11.90 2.19 12.29
N TYR A 112 -11.31 1.62 11.24
CA TYR A 112 -10.07 2.09 10.62
C TYR A 112 -10.23 2.62 9.19
N GLY A 113 -11.30 3.38 8.96
CA GLY A 113 -11.49 4.12 7.70
C GLY A 113 -10.40 5.17 7.46
N ASN A 114 -10.43 5.85 6.30
CA ASN A 114 -9.38 6.81 5.90
C ASN A 114 -9.09 7.89 6.96
N GLY A 115 -10.09 8.30 7.74
CA GLY A 115 -9.91 9.26 8.84
C GLY A 115 -9.00 8.73 9.95
N ALA A 116 -9.11 7.43 10.29
CA ALA A 116 -8.29 6.80 11.33
C ALA A 116 -6.81 6.72 10.92
N LEU A 117 -6.51 6.63 9.61
CA LEU A 117 -5.14 6.65 9.12
C LEU A 117 -4.40 7.95 9.47
N ARG A 118 -5.10 9.05 9.75
CA ARG A 118 -4.52 10.37 10.05
C ARG A 118 -4.26 10.54 11.54
N ASP A 119 -3.57 9.57 12.12
CA ASP A 119 -3.34 9.44 13.56
C ASP A 119 -2.10 10.20 14.07
N GLY A 120 -1.46 11.00 13.21
CA GLY A 120 -0.30 11.82 13.56
C GLY A 120 0.33 12.51 12.35
N THR A 121 1.49 13.11 12.58
CA THR A 121 2.25 13.81 11.54
C THR A 121 2.65 12.87 10.41
N GLY A 122 2.41 13.28 9.17
CA GLY A 122 2.84 12.55 7.98
C GLY A 122 4.33 12.79 7.67
N TYR A 123 4.93 11.88 6.92
CA TYR A 123 6.36 11.88 6.63
C TYR A 123 6.88 13.15 5.93
N GLN A 124 6.07 13.80 5.09
CA GLN A 124 6.53 14.98 4.35
C GLN A 124 6.94 16.11 5.28
N GLN A 125 6.17 16.34 6.35
CA GLN A 125 6.51 17.31 7.38
C GLN A 125 7.73 16.87 8.19
N GLN A 126 7.82 15.58 8.54
CA GLN A 126 8.96 15.06 9.29
C GLN A 126 10.27 15.15 8.49
N ILE A 127 10.21 14.96 7.16
CA ILE A 127 11.35 15.21 6.28
C ILE A 127 11.79 16.67 6.39
N ASP A 128 10.86 17.63 6.29
CA ASP A 128 11.22 19.06 6.39
C ASP A 128 11.85 19.40 7.75
N GLU A 129 11.29 18.86 8.83
CA GLU A 129 11.81 19.01 10.20
C GLU A 129 13.23 18.45 10.36
N GLU A 130 13.55 17.34 9.68
CA GLU A 130 14.87 16.74 9.70
C GLU A 130 15.87 17.42 8.74
N LEU A 131 15.42 17.93 7.59
CA LEU A 131 16.31 18.60 6.63
C LEU A 131 16.77 19.98 7.14
N ALA A 132 15.86 20.74 7.76
CA ALA A 132 16.12 22.12 8.20
C ALA A 132 17.36 22.27 9.11
N PRO A 133 17.53 21.53 10.22
CA PRO A 133 18.71 21.67 11.08
C PRO A 133 20.01 21.20 10.44
N ARG A 134 19.93 20.42 9.36
CA ARG A 134 21.08 19.91 8.60
C ARG A 134 21.46 20.81 7.42
N GLY A 135 20.66 21.85 7.13
CA GLY A 135 20.87 22.74 5.99
C GLY A 135 20.77 22.02 4.63
N LEU A 136 19.98 20.96 4.57
CA LEU A 136 19.82 20.13 3.38
C LEU A 136 18.67 20.64 2.50
N ASP A 137 18.86 20.57 1.19
CA ASP A 137 17.82 20.96 0.23
C ASP A 137 16.75 19.88 0.10
N ARG A 138 15.49 20.32 0.08
CA ARG A 138 14.32 19.44 0.02
C ARG A 138 14.16 18.74 -1.33
N ALA A 139 14.34 19.46 -2.43
CA ALA A 139 14.19 18.89 -3.76
C ALA A 139 15.31 17.87 -4.04
N GLU A 140 16.53 18.17 -3.60
CA GLU A 140 17.66 17.25 -3.68
C GLU A 140 17.41 16.00 -2.82
N HIS A 141 16.94 16.15 -1.58
CA HIS A 141 16.60 14.99 -0.75
C HIS A 141 15.51 14.12 -1.39
N ASP A 142 14.47 14.73 -1.95
CA ASP A 142 13.41 14.01 -2.67
C ASP A 142 13.97 13.24 -3.88
N ARG A 143 14.86 13.86 -4.65
CA ARG A 143 15.55 13.19 -5.76
C ARG A 143 16.39 12.00 -5.29
N LEU A 144 17.17 12.18 -4.22
CA LEU A 144 18.05 11.16 -3.68
C LEU A 144 17.28 9.98 -3.09
N ARG A 145 16.23 10.23 -2.29
CA ARG A 145 15.46 9.15 -1.63
C ARG A 145 14.66 8.29 -2.60
N MET A 146 14.32 8.84 -3.77
CA MET A 146 13.67 8.13 -4.86
C MET A 146 14.65 7.49 -5.86
N SER A 147 15.95 7.54 -5.59
CA SER A 147 16.98 6.90 -6.42
C SER A 147 17.47 5.60 -5.75
N PRO A 148 17.73 4.52 -6.52
CA PRO A 148 18.32 3.31 -5.95
C PRO A 148 19.67 3.60 -5.30
N THR A 149 19.93 3.05 -4.11
CA THR A 149 21.19 3.27 -3.37
C THR A 149 22.42 2.88 -4.17
N ASN A 150 22.31 1.94 -5.11
CA ASN A 150 23.36 1.57 -6.08
C ASN A 150 23.88 2.74 -6.91
N THR A 151 23.09 3.81 -7.06
CA THR A 151 23.41 4.98 -7.87
C THR A 151 23.88 6.19 -7.06
N LEU A 152 23.82 6.09 -5.73
CA LEU A 152 24.17 7.16 -4.81
C LEU A 152 25.64 7.09 -4.42
N THR A 153 26.27 8.24 -4.19
CA THR A 153 27.54 8.26 -3.45
C THR A 153 27.30 7.90 -1.98
N GLU A 154 28.37 7.55 -1.26
CA GLU A 154 28.27 7.20 0.16
C GLU A 154 27.72 8.36 1.00
N GLU A 155 28.11 9.60 0.70
CA GLU A 155 27.61 10.80 1.37
C GLU A 155 26.12 11.02 1.11
N GLN A 156 25.69 10.86 -0.14
CA GLN A 156 24.28 10.96 -0.52
C GLN A 156 23.43 9.88 0.15
N ALA A 157 23.91 8.64 0.14
CA ALA A 157 23.25 7.54 0.83
C ALA A 157 23.14 7.81 2.34
N ARG A 158 24.24 8.24 2.97
CA ARG A 158 24.27 8.59 4.40
C ARG A 158 23.27 9.69 4.74
N GLN A 159 23.17 10.73 3.92
CA GLN A 159 22.18 11.79 4.08
C GLN A 159 20.75 11.23 4.06
N VAL A 160 20.42 10.41 3.06
CA VAL A 160 19.09 9.81 2.93
C VAL A 160 18.78 8.92 4.12
N VAL A 161 19.71 8.05 4.51
CA VAL A 161 19.55 7.12 5.62
C VAL A 161 19.36 7.85 6.93
N GLN A 162 20.10 8.93 7.20
CA GLN A 162 19.96 9.70 8.45
C GLN A 162 18.59 10.37 8.60
N VAL A 163 18.04 10.92 7.52
CA VAL A 163 16.69 11.50 7.53
C VAL A 163 15.64 10.39 7.65
N ARG A 164 15.81 9.29 6.89
CA ARG A 164 14.90 8.16 6.94
C ARG A 164 14.84 7.52 8.32
N ASP A 165 15.99 7.33 8.95
CA ASP A 165 16.07 6.69 10.27
C ASP A 165 15.38 7.54 11.34
N ALA A 166 15.39 8.87 11.24
CA ALA A 166 14.66 9.72 12.19
C ALA A 166 13.12 9.55 12.12
N ILE A 167 12.59 9.05 11.01
CA ILE A 167 11.16 8.79 10.83
C ILE A 167 10.81 7.41 11.40
N LYS A 168 10.20 7.38 12.58
CA LYS A 168 9.86 6.15 13.31
C LYS A 168 8.41 5.70 13.10
N LEU A 169 8.20 4.41 13.30
CA LEU A 169 6.89 3.75 13.41
C LEU A 169 6.71 3.36 14.88
N ASP A 170 5.93 4.14 15.61
CA ASP A 170 5.70 3.93 17.04
C ASP A 170 4.54 2.95 17.27
N GLU A 171 4.53 2.32 18.44
CA GLU A 171 3.41 1.50 18.89
C GLU A 171 2.08 2.26 18.85
N GLY A 172 1.01 1.56 18.50
CA GLY A 172 -0.34 2.12 18.41
C GLY A 172 -0.58 2.98 17.17
N ARG A 173 0.47 3.39 16.44
CA ARG A 173 0.30 4.11 15.18
C ARG A 173 -0.39 3.23 14.15
N MET A 174 -1.30 3.78 13.38
CA MET A 174 -1.95 3.06 12.30
C MET A 174 -0.90 2.59 11.29
N VAL A 175 -1.03 1.32 10.92
CA VAL A 175 -0.26 0.63 9.90
C VAL A 175 -1.21 0.30 8.76
N THR A 176 -0.70 0.40 7.53
CA THR A 176 -1.35 -0.15 6.35
C THR A 176 -0.43 -1.13 5.64
N LYS A 177 -1.02 -2.15 5.03
CA LYS A 177 -0.36 -3.07 4.11
C LYS A 177 -1.26 -3.36 2.92
N ILE A 178 -0.77 -3.06 1.72
CA ILE A 178 -1.46 -3.46 0.49
C ILE A 178 -1.18 -4.93 0.21
N VAL A 179 -2.22 -5.68 -0.11
CA VAL A 179 -2.15 -7.11 -0.40
C VAL A 179 -2.86 -7.42 -1.71
N LYS A 180 -2.45 -8.51 -2.36
CA LYS A 180 -3.15 -9.02 -3.55
C LYS A 180 -4.55 -9.52 -3.15
N PRO A 181 -5.52 -9.53 -4.09
CA PRO A 181 -6.86 -10.06 -3.82
C PRO A 181 -6.87 -11.49 -3.26
N ASP A 182 -6.04 -12.39 -3.80
CA ASP A 182 -5.92 -13.78 -3.32
C ASP A 182 -5.36 -13.89 -1.89
N VAL A 183 -4.52 -12.95 -1.49
CA VAL A 183 -4.02 -12.85 -0.11
C VAL A 183 -5.12 -12.35 0.83
N ALA A 184 -5.89 -11.33 0.41
CA ALA A 184 -7.02 -10.82 1.19
C ALA A 184 -8.08 -11.90 1.40
N GLU A 185 -8.44 -12.63 0.34
CA GLU A 185 -9.34 -13.78 0.39
C GLU A 185 -8.81 -14.86 1.33
N ALA A 186 -7.52 -15.23 1.23
CA ALA A 186 -6.92 -16.22 2.12
C ALA A 186 -6.99 -15.81 3.60
N TYR A 187 -6.85 -14.52 3.92
CA TYR A 187 -7.08 -14.02 5.28
C TYR A 187 -8.55 -14.20 5.68
N LEU A 188 -9.50 -13.73 4.87
CA LEU A 188 -10.94 -13.78 5.15
C LEU A 188 -11.46 -15.22 5.29
N GLU A 189 -10.93 -16.15 4.50
CA GLU A 189 -11.27 -17.57 4.57
C GLU A 189 -10.55 -18.31 5.71
N ASN A 190 -9.67 -17.62 6.45
CA ASN A 190 -8.81 -18.22 7.47
C ASN A 190 -8.02 -19.42 6.92
N SER A 191 -7.58 -19.30 5.66
CA SER A 191 -6.84 -20.34 5.00
C SER A 191 -5.50 -20.55 5.69
N THR A 192 -5.01 -21.79 5.72
CA THR A 192 -3.68 -22.13 6.28
C THR A 192 -2.64 -22.38 5.19
N THR A 193 -3.05 -22.22 3.93
CA THR A 193 -2.20 -22.41 2.76
C THR A 193 -2.50 -21.37 1.69
N LEU A 194 -1.47 -20.81 1.08
CA LEU A 194 -1.59 -19.89 -0.04
C LEU A 194 -0.49 -20.17 -1.07
N GLY A 195 -0.86 -20.36 -2.34
CA GLY A 195 0.10 -20.68 -3.40
C GLY A 195 0.92 -21.96 -3.13
N GLY A 196 0.33 -22.94 -2.46
CA GLY A 196 1.00 -24.21 -2.08
C GLY A 196 2.01 -24.08 -0.93
N ARG A 197 2.05 -22.94 -0.24
CA ARG A 197 2.92 -22.69 0.91
C ARG A 197 2.09 -22.53 2.19
N ALA A 198 2.70 -22.80 3.34
CA ALA A 198 2.08 -22.51 4.63
C ALA A 198 1.79 -21.00 4.75
N PHE A 199 0.60 -20.69 5.22
CA PHE A 199 0.10 -19.34 5.44
C PHE A 199 -0.52 -19.29 6.83
N ASP A 200 -0.23 -18.24 7.58
CA ASP A 200 -0.84 -18.01 8.88
C ASP A 200 -1.77 -16.79 8.76
N PRO A 201 -3.10 -16.98 8.78
CA PRO A 201 -4.04 -15.88 8.65
C PRO A 201 -4.05 -14.99 9.91
N GLY A 202 -3.50 -15.46 11.04
CA GLY A 202 -3.37 -14.70 12.28
C GLY A 202 -2.17 -13.74 12.30
N GLU A 203 -1.30 -13.75 11.29
CA GLU A 203 -0.07 -12.96 11.24
C GLU A 203 0.07 -12.12 9.97
N PHE A 204 0.78 -11.00 10.10
CA PHE A 204 1.31 -10.22 8.97
C PHE A 204 2.84 -10.20 9.00
N ARG A 205 3.43 -9.89 7.85
CA ARG A 205 4.88 -9.71 7.67
C ARG A 205 5.18 -8.93 6.40
N GLY A 206 6.45 -8.57 6.21
CA GLY A 206 6.94 -7.90 5.01
C GLY A 206 6.69 -6.40 5.03
N SER A 207 6.74 -5.78 3.85
CA SER A 207 6.54 -4.35 3.66
C SER A 207 5.22 -3.83 4.25
N ILE A 208 5.32 -2.79 5.06
CA ILE A 208 4.23 -2.02 5.65
C ILE A 208 4.57 -0.52 5.59
N ALA A 209 3.54 0.33 5.70
CA ALA A 209 3.67 1.78 5.83
C ALA A 209 2.82 2.29 6.99
N ARG A 210 3.12 3.49 7.50
CA ARG A 210 2.20 4.18 8.42
C ARG A 210 0.94 4.60 7.68
N GLY A 211 -0.19 4.54 8.36
CA GLY A 211 -1.46 5.04 7.85
C GLY A 211 -1.36 6.51 7.44
N SER A 212 -0.72 7.33 8.28
CA SER A 212 -0.58 8.77 8.02
C SER A 212 0.24 9.10 6.78
N ASP A 213 1.13 8.20 6.36
CA ASP A 213 1.95 8.37 5.16
C ASP A 213 1.22 7.95 3.87
N THR A 214 0.06 7.31 4.00
CA THR A 214 -0.71 6.74 2.88
C THR A 214 -2.15 7.24 2.83
N ALA A 215 -2.61 8.01 3.82
CA ALA A 215 -4.00 8.47 3.92
C ALA A 215 -4.48 9.32 2.73
N ASP A 216 -3.55 9.92 1.99
CA ASP A 216 -3.83 10.71 0.78
C ASP A 216 -3.80 9.89 -0.52
N LEU A 217 -3.39 8.62 -0.47
CA LEU A 217 -3.43 7.71 -1.62
C LEU A 217 -4.87 7.18 -1.76
N ARG A 218 -5.68 7.83 -2.61
CA ARG A 218 -7.14 7.65 -2.65
C ARG A 218 -7.66 7.03 -3.94
N SER A 219 -6.76 6.55 -4.79
CA SER A 219 -7.08 5.85 -6.02
C SER A 219 -6.13 4.67 -6.22
N MET A 220 -6.50 3.77 -7.13
CA MET A 220 -5.66 2.63 -7.52
C MET A 220 -4.28 3.10 -8.02
N ASP A 221 -4.26 4.16 -8.82
CA ASP A 221 -3.02 4.73 -9.35
C ASP A 221 -2.19 5.40 -8.25
N ASP A 222 -2.83 6.07 -7.28
CA ASP A 222 -2.10 6.64 -6.14
C ASP A 222 -1.46 5.53 -5.30
N LEU A 223 -2.18 4.45 -5.01
CA LEU A 223 -1.63 3.29 -4.29
C LEU A 223 -0.49 2.66 -5.09
N ARG A 224 -0.73 2.38 -6.37
CA ARG A 224 0.25 1.73 -7.26
C ARG A 224 1.54 2.54 -7.36
N ASN A 225 1.42 3.83 -7.66
CA ASN A 225 2.58 4.71 -7.87
C ASN A 225 3.22 5.12 -6.55
N GLY A 226 2.43 5.52 -5.56
CA GLY A 226 2.92 5.97 -4.25
C GLY A 226 3.66 4.89 -3.48
N LEU A 227 3.23 3.63 -3.60
CA LEU A 227 3.86 2.50 -2.91
C LEU A 227 4.73 1.63 -3.84
N ALA A 228 4.91 2.05 -5.10
CA ALA A 228 5.68 1.32 -6.10
C ALA A 228 5.28 -0.16 -6.20
N LEU A 229 3.98 -0.41 -6.33
CA LEU A 229 3.38 -1.74 -6.39
C LEU A 229 3.44 -2.36 -7.79
N ASP A 230 4.22 -1.77 -8.69
CA ASP A 230 4.48 -2.28 -10.03
C ASP A 230 5.79 -3.08 -10.03
N ASP A 231 5.65 -4.37 -10.28
CA ASP A 231 6.76 -5.30 -10.35
C ASP A 231 7.38 -5.45 -11.74
N GLY A 232 6.95 -4.64 -12.71
CA GLY A 232 7.44 -4.73 -14.08
C GLY A 232 7.09 -6.06 -14.77
N GLY A 233 6.07 -6.77 -14.30
CA GLY A 233 5.60 -8.05 -14.87
C GLY A 233 6.08 -9.30 -14.14
N ALA A 234 6.64 -9.19 -12.93
CA ALA A 234 7.11 -10.33 -12.13
C ALA A 234 5.98 -11.21 -11.53
N GLY A 235 4.71 -10.76 -11.60
CA GLY A 235 3.51 -11.50 -11.17
C GLY A 235 3.09 -11.33 -9.69
N TRP A 236 3.76 -10.47 -8.92
CA TRP A 236 3.41 -10.13 -7.54
C TRP A 236 2.63 -8.81 -7.37
N THR A 237 2.56 -7.95 -8.39
CA THR A 237 1.79 -6.68 -8.40
C THR A 237 0.41 -6.80 -7.69
N PRO A 238 0.21 -6.17 -6.52
CA PRO A 238 -1.07 -6.17 -5.79
C PRO A 238 -2.18 -5.35 -6.45
N VAL A 239 -1.79 -4.25 -7.12
CA VAL A 239 -2.71 -3.32 -7.78
C VAL A 239 -2.27 -3.19 -9.24
N PRO A 240 -2.75 -4.07 -10.14
CA PRO A 240 -2.40 -3.99 -11.56
C PRO A 240 -3.00 -2.74 -12.23
N PRO A 241 -2.47 -2.31 -13.39
CA PRO A 241 -3.06 -1.21 -14.15
C PRO A 241 -4.54 -1.49 -14.45
N GLY A 242 -5.42 -0.53 -14.18
CA GLY A 242 -6.86 -0.67 -14.39
C GLY A 242 -7.57 -1.61 -13.41
N ALA A 243 -6.96 -1.93 -12.27
CA ALA A 243 -7.63 -2.67 -11.19
C ALA A 243 -8.95 -1.99 -10.80
N SER A 244 -10.00 -2.79 -10.60
CA SER A 244 -11.30 -2.31 -10.12
C SER A 244 -11.37 -2.19 -8.60
N GLU A 245 -10.43 -2.83 -7.91
CA GLU A 245 -10.35 -2.87 -6.45
C GLU A 245 -8.91 -3.09 -5.98
N ALA A 246 -8.64 -2.67 -4.74
CA ALA A 246 -7.39 -2.94 -4.03
C ALA A 246 -7.70 -3.23 -2.56
N TYR A 247 -6.88 -4.09 -1.95
CA TYR A 247 -7.09 -4.52 -0.57
C TYR A 247 -5.97 -4.00 0.34
N GLN A 248 -6.38 -3.47 1.49
CA GLN A 248 -5.47 -2.94 2.50
C GLN A 248 -5.77 -3.59 3.86
N LEU A 249 -4.75 -4.12 4.51
CA LEU A 249 -4.82 -4.46 5.92
C LEU A 249 -4.58 -3.19 6.72
N ARG A 250 -5.44 -2.87 7.69
CA ARG A 250 -5.35 -1.69 8.54
C ARG A 250 -5.43 -2.08 10.00
N PHE A 251 -4.47 -1.63 10.79
CA PHE A 251 -4.41 -1.95 12.21
C PHE A 251 -3.46 -1.01 12.97
N PRO A 252 -3.68 -0.78 14.27
CA PRO A 252 -2.68 -0.11 15.11
C PRO A 252 -1.45 -1.01 15.27
N ALA A 253 -0.26 -0.43 15.20
CA ALA A 253 1.01 -1.12 15.39
C ALA A 253 1.01 -1.86 16.75
N PRO A 254 1.13 -3.21 16.76
CA PRO A 254 1.11 -3.97 18.00
C PRO A 254 2.27 -3.62 18.93
N HIS A 255 2.06 -3.78 20.23
CA HIS A 255 3.13 -3.70 21.23
C HIS A 255 4.27 -4.67 20.88
N GLY A 256 5.50 -4.15 20.89
CA GLY A 256 6.69 -4.95 20.60
C GLY A 256 6.84 -5.44 19.16
N MET A 257 6.07 -4.89 18.21
CA MET A 257 6.25 -5.18 16.79
C MET A 257 7.67 -4.80 16.35
N GLU A 258 8.38 -5.77 15.77
CA GLU A 258 9.69 -5.54 15.16
C GLU A 258 9.51 -5.17 13.68
N ALA A 259 9.79 -3.92 13.34
CA ALA A 259 9.74 -3.42 11.98
C ALA A 259 10.89 -2.43 11.73
N ASP A 260 11.78 -2.80 10.81
CA ASP A 260 12.95 -1.98 10.46
C ASP A 260 12.69 -1.23 9.15
N PRO A 261 13.17 0.03 8.99
CA PRO A 261 13.21 0.67 7.69
C PRO A 261 13.88 -0.23 6.65
N THR A 262 13.34 -0.29 5.43
CA THR A 262 13.82 -1.16 4.35
C THR A 262 15.12 -0.66 3.70
N LEU A 263 16.17 -0.55 4.51
CA LEU A 263 17.50 -0.12 4.09
C LEU A 263 18.23 -1.26 3.38
N GLY A 264 18.91 -0.95 2.28
CA GLY A 264 19.53 -1.97 1.47
C GLY A 264 20.03 -1.49 0.11
N ALA A 265 20.04 -2.41 -0.85
CA ALA A 265 20.40 -2.16 -2.24
C ALA A 265 19.73 -3.17 -3.19
N VAL A 266 19.71 -2.84 -4.47
CA VAL A 266 19.21 -3.73 -5.51
C VAL A 266 20.31 -4.69 -5.94
N ASN A 267 20.07 -5.99 -5.81
CA ASN A 267 20.94 -7.06 -6.28
C ASN A 267 22.42 -6.95 -5.84
N ASP A 268 22.71 -6.33 -4.69
CA ASP A 268 24.04 -6.16 -4.11
C ASP A 268 23.99 -6.27 -2.58
N GLN A 269 24.23 -7.47 -2.03
CA GLN A 269 24.22 -7.69 -0.58
C GLN A 269 25.31 -6.89 0.15
N ALA A 270 26.49 -6.73 -0.45
CA ALA A 270 27.59 -6.03 0.22
C ALA A 270 27.30 -4.54 0.34
N LEU A 271 26.69 -3.93 -0.68
CA LEU A 271 26.17 -2.58 -0.58
C LEU A 271 25.00 -2.51 0.40
N ALA A 272 24.06 -3.45 0.34
CA ALA A 272 22.91 -3.47 1.25
C ALA A 272 23.35 -3.44 2.72
N ASP A 273 24.30 -4.29 3.12
CA ASP A 273 24.83 -4.34 4.48
C ASP A 273 25.54 -3.04 4.88
N ARG A 274 26.26 -2.41 3.95
CA ARG A 274 26.87 -1.09 4.19
C ARG A 274 25.81 -0.01 4.45
N ILE A 275 24.74 0.02 3.66
CA ILE A 275 23.65 1.00 3.79
C ILE A 275 22.92 0.81 5.12
N ALA A 276 22.56 -0.43 5.45
CA ALA A 276 21.91 -0.76 6.72
C ALA A 276 22.80 -0.40 7.93
N GLY A 277 24.11 -0.64 7.83
CA GLY A 277 25.09 -0.26 8.83
C GLY A 277 25.15 1.25 9.11
N MET A 278 24.78 2.11 8.15
CA MET A 278 24.72 3.57 8.39
C MET A 278 23.64 3.96 9.41
N ALA A 279 22.60 3.14 9.57
CA ALA A 279 21.55 3.28 10.59
C ALA A 279 21.76 2.35 11.80
N GLY A 280 22.90 1.64 11.88
CA GLY A 280 23.16 0.68 12.94
C GLY A 280 22.35 -0.63 12.84
N GLN A 281 21.75 -0.92 11.68
CA GLN A 281 21.11 -2.21 11.43
C GLN A 281 22.16 -3.30 11.15
N ASN A 282 21.86 -4.54 11.54
CA ASN A 282 22.80 -5.65 11.42
C ASN A 282 22.95 -6.20 9.99
N ALA A 283 21.93 -6.06 9.14
CA ALA A 283 21.92 -6.58 7.78
C ALA A 283 20.98 -5.78 6.90
N GLY A 284 21.38 -5.53 5.66
CA GLY A 284 20.56 -4.83 4.68
C GLY A 284 19.74 -5.78 3.82
N LYS A 285 18.70 -5.22 3.20
CA LYS A 285 17.86 -5.93 2.23
C LYS A 285 18.51 -5.90 0.86
N ASN A 286 18.70 -7.08 0.28
CA ASN A 286 19.10 -7.24 -1.11
C ASN A 286 17.90 -7.75 -1.91
N TRP A 287 17.04 -6.82 -2.35
CA TRP A 287 15.81 -7.15 -3.08
C TRP A 287 15.90 -6.70 -4.54
N ASP A 288 15.00 -7.23 -5.36
CA ASP A 288 14.89 -6.84 -6.77
C ASP A 288 14.18 -5.49 -6.93
N ALA A 289 14.32 -4.88 -8.12
CA ALA A 289 13.52 -3.73 -8.51
C ALA A 289 12.01 -4.04 -8.34
N PRO A 290 11.17 -3.05 -7.95
CA PRO A 290 11.43 -1.61 -7.87
C PRO A 290 12.01 -1.14 -6.52
N PHE A 291 12.55 -2.04 -5.71
CA PHE A 291 13.20 -1.68 -4.44
C PHE A 291 14.28 -0.61 -4.64
N LEU A 292 14.36 0.36 -3.73
CA LEU A 292 15.36 1.43 -3.78
C LEU A 292 16.51 1.24 -2.80
N GLY A 293 16.30 0.52 -1.69
CA GLY A 293 17.29 0.42 -0.62
C GLY A 293 17.39 1.63 0.31
N THR A 294 16.60 2.68 0.07
CA THR A 294 16.64 3.94 0.83
C THR A 294 15.72 3.94 2.06
N GLY A 295 14.94 2.86 2.27
CA GLY A 295 13.84 2.80 3.25
C GLY A 295 12.57 3.53 2.80
N TYR A 296 12.51 4.00 1.55
CA TYR A 296 11.31 4.54 0.92
C TYR A 296 10.89 3.65 -0.25
N THR A 297 9.59 3.64 -0.55
CA THR A 297 9.05 3.10 -1.79
C THR A 297 9.52 3.92 -2.99
N GLY A 298 9.36 3.38 -4.20
CA GLY A 298 9.61 4.13 -5.45
C GLY A 298 8.77 5.42 -5.59
N GLY A 299 7.63 5.51 -4.89
CA GLY A 299 6.82 6.73 -4.81
C GLY A 299 7.20 7.69 -3.67
N GLY A 300 8.23 7.35 -2.88
CA GLY A 300 8.76 8.16 -1.80
C GLY A 300 8.01 8.04 -0.48
N VAL A 301 7.17 7.02 -0.28
CA VAL A 301 6.53 6.76 1.02
C VAL A 301 7.51 5.97 1.91
N PRO A 302 7.70 6.31 3.20
CA PRO A 302 8.51 5.49 4.10
C PRO A 302 7.97 4.06 4.21
N GLU A 303 8.87 3.09 4.10
CA GLU A 303 8.55 1.66 4.17
C GLU A 303 9.32 0.99 5.32
N TRP A 304 8.67 0.05 5.99
CA TRP A 304 9.27 -0.83 6.99
C TRP A 304 9.04 -2.30 6.62
N ASP A 305 9.99 -3.17 6.95
CA ASP A 305 9.85 -4.62 6.84
C ASP A 305 9.49 -5.21 8.21
N ALA A 306 8.23 -5.59 8.36
CA ALA A 306 7.75 -6.22 9.59
C ALA A 306 8.15 -7.70 9.66
N ARG A 307 8.69 -8.10 10.81
CA ARG A 307 8.81 -9.53 11.16
C ARG A 307 7.42 -10.17 11.30
N PRO A 308 7.30 -11.51 11.17
CA PRO A 308 6.06 -12.21 11.46
C PRO A 308 5.50 -11.77 12.82
N THR A 309 4.32 -11.13 12.79
CA THR A 309 3.69 -10.50 13.94
C THR A 309 2.20 -10.80 13.90
N GLY A 310 1.64 -11.23 15.03
CA GLY A 310 0.21 -11.47 15.14
C GLY A 310 -0.62 -10.20 15.00
N PHE A 311 -1.74 -10.26 14.29
CA PHE A 311 -2.66 -9.14 14.20
C PHE A 311 -3.21 -8.75 15.59
N PRO A 312 -3.39 -7.44 15.85
CA PRO A 312 -4.11 -7.00 17.03
C PRO A 312 -5.61 -7.29 16.87
N HIS A 313 -6.32 -7.39 18.00
CA HIS A 313 -7.78 -7.51 17.96
C HIS A 313 -8.38 -6.30 17.25
N GLY A 314 -9.32 -6.56 16.35
CA GLY A 314 -9.99 -5.53 15.57
C GLY A 314 -9.20 -5.02 14.37
N ALA A 315 -8.07 -5.62 13.99
CA ALA A 315 -7.46 -5.36 12.67
C ALA A 315 -8.49 -5.55 11.56
N GLU A 316 -8.41 -4.78 10.48
CA GLU A 316 -9.41 -4.75 9.42
C GLU A 316 -8.81 -4.99 8.05
N ILE A 317 -9.58 -5.61 7.16
CA ILE A 317 -9.31 -5.67 5.72
C ILE A 317 -10.25 -4.68 5.05
N TRP A 318 -9.68 -3.74 4.32
CA TRP A 318 -10.39 -2.68 3.61
C TRP A 318 -10.29 -2.91 2.11
N ARG A 319 -11.43 -2.82 1.42
CA ARG A 319 -11.48 -2.77 -0.04
C ARG A 319 -11.63 -1.32 -0.47
N MET A 320 -10.71 -0.85 -1.30
CA MET A 320 -10.88 0.36 -2.09
C MET A 320 -11.52 -0.02 -3.42
N ASN A 321 -12.54 0.71 -3.86
CA ASN A 321 -13.19 0.56 -5.15
C ASN A 321 -12.57 1.50 -6.20
N ALA A 322 -12.86 1.27 -7.48
CA ALA A 322 -12.34 2.07 -8.59
C ALA A 322 -12.67 3.57 -8.51
N ASP A 323 -13.75 3.94 -7.82
CA ASP A 323 -14.15 5.34 -7.60
C ASP A 323 -13.47 5.98 -6.37
N GLY A 324 -12.57 5.26 -5.71
CA GLY A 324 -11.85 5.70 -4.51
C GLY A 324 -12.65 5.58 -3.21
N THR A 325 -13.88 5.06 -3.25
CA THR A 325 -14.61 4.71 -2.02
C THR A 325 -13.94 3.52 -1.34
N GLU A 326 -14.04 3.46 -0.02
CA GLU A 326 -13.45 2.39 0.78
C GLU A 326 -14.51 1.84 1.73
N GLU A 327 -14.50 0.52 1.92
CA GLU A 327 -15.34 -0.19 2.89
C GLU A 327 -14.53 -1.28 3.58
N ALA A 328 -14.85 -1.59 4.84
CA ALA A 328 -14.24 -2.71 5.52
C ALA A 328 -14.97 -4.00 5.11
N VAL A 329 -14.20 -5.02 4.72
CA VAL A 329 -14.73 -6.32 4.26
C VAL A 329 -14.45 -7.46 5.25
N GLY A 330 -13.51 -7.27 6.17
CA GLY A 330 -13.33 -8.18 7.29
C GLY A 330 -12.60 -7.59 8.47
N ARG A 331 -12.68 -8.30 9.59
CA ARG A 331 -12.11 -7.92 10.87
C ARG A 331 -11.52 -9.13 11.59
N PHE A 332 -10.35 -8.94 12.19
CA PHE A 332 -9.65 -9.97 12.95
C PHE A 332 -10.12 -10.00 14.41
N ASP A 333 -10.61 -11.15 14.86
CA ASP A 333 -10.89 -11.41 16.26
C ASP A 333 -9.75 -12.21 16.89
N LYS A 334 -8.88 -11.52 17.64
CA LYS A 334 -7.75 -12.14 18.34
C LYS A 334 -8.16 -13.21 19.37
N SER A 335 -9.39 -13.18 19.88
CA SER A 335 -9.88 -14.17 20.86
C SER A 335 -10.04 -15.54 20.21
N ASP A 336 -10.53 -15.52 18.97
CA ASP A 336 -10.74 -16.72 18.15
C ASP A 336 -9.52 -17.03 17.28
N GLY A 337 -8.66 -16.02 17.03
CA GLY A 337 -7.54 -16.10 16.10
C GLY A 337 -8.00 -16.12 14.64
N LEU A 338 -9.17 -15.56 14.34
CA LEU A 338 -9.84 -15.70 13.04
C LEU A 338 -10.32 -14.34 12.50
N TRP A 339 -10.28 -14.21 11.18
CA TRP A 339 -10.98 -13.17 10.43
C TRP A 339 -12.47 -13.51 10.31
N LYS A 340 -13.29 -12.47 10.45
CA LYS A 340 -14.73 -12.48 10.27
C LYS A 340 -15.07 -11.47 9.19
N TYR A 341 -15.99 -11.81 8.29
CA TYR A 341 -16.53 -10.84 7.35
C TYR A 341 -17.31 -9.76 8.09
N TYR A 342 -17.33 -8.55 7.54
CA TYR A 342 -18.34 -7.57 7.94
C TYR A 342 -19.70 -8.02 7.39
N ASP A 343 -20.71 -8.10 8.27
CA ASP A 343 -22.09 -8.35 7.88
C ASP A 343 -22.64 -7.08 7.20
N ASN A 344 -22.45 -6.95 5.89
CA ASN A 344 -22.96 -5.83 5.08
C ASN A 344 -24.35 -6.11 4.49
#